data_AF-A0A2E4X6G6-F1
#
_entry.id   AF-A0A2E4X6G6-F1
#
_cell.length_a   1.000
_cell.length_b   1.000
_cell.length_c   1.000
_cell.angle_alpha   90.00
_cell.angle_beta   90.00
_cell.angle_gamma   90.00
#
_symmetry.space_group_name_H-M   'P 1'
#
loop_
_entity.id
_entity.type
_entity.pdbx_description
1 polymer ?
#
loop_
_entity_poly.entity_id
_entity_poly.type
_entity_poly.pdbx_seq_one_letter_code
_entity_poly.pdbx_strand_id
1 'polypeptide(L)'
;MNKIIKIILFLLTVNVYSEDSLKWNFKYSGYVDLKTIKLPSGGKIINLFNNGTWEDSLGNFGKGYCYGIVESNKNKDDFFQYYCELSDQDSDKIFTKGSRKSEDAQAGVGKQKIIDGTGKWEKLIGATCIYGVKYVDEVLFASQKCKFPGE
;
A
#
# COMPACT_ATOMS: atom_id res chain seq x y z
N MET A 1 -3.59 -8.70 -55.87
CA MET A 1 -3.15 -7.64 -54.94
C MET A 1 -4.12 -7.40 -53.78
N ASN A 2 -5.40 -7.08 -54.03
CA ASN A 2 -6.38 -6.76 -52.96
C ASN A 2 -6.64 -7.87 -51.92
N LYS A 3 -6.57 -9.16 -52.28
CA LYS A 3 -6.72 -10.27 -51.31
C LYS A 3 -5.52 -10.41 -50.37
N ILE A 4 -4.31 -10.17 -50.87
CA ILE A 4 -3.06 -10.24 -50.07
C ILE A 4 -3.02 -9.09 -49.06
N ILE A 5 -3.42 -7.88 -49.49
CA ILE A 5 -3.53 -6.71 -48.60
C ILE A 5 -4.53 -6.95 -47.47
N LYS A 6 -5.69 -7.57 -47.76
CA LYS A 6 -6.69 -7.92 -46.73
C LYS A 6 -6.19 -8.95 -45.72
N ILE A 7 -5.39 -9.93 -46.15
CA ILE A 7 -4.79 -10.93 -45.27
C ILE A 7 -3.71 -10.31 -44.37
N ILE A 8 -2.90 -9.40 -44.91
CA ILE A 8 -1.89 -8.66 -44.14
C ILE A 8 -2.56 -7.74 -43.11
N LEU A 9 -3.67 -7.08 -43.47
CA LEU A 9 -4.43 -6.23 -42.55
C LEU A 9 -5.08 -7.02 -41.41
N PHE A 10 -5.54 -8.25 -41.68
CA PHE A 10 -6.08 -9.16 -40.66
C PHE A 10 -4.99 -9.69 -39.70
N LEU A 11 -3.77 -9.94 -40.21
CA LEU A 11 -2.62 -10.37 -39.41
C LEU A 11 -2.07 -9.27 -38.50
N LEU A 12 -2.25 -7.99 -38.87
CA LEU A 12 -1.86 -6.84 -38.03
C LEU A 12 -2.82 -6.61 -36.85
N THR A 13 -4.08 -7.05 -36.96
CA THR A 13 -5.07 -6.88 -35.88
C THR A 13 -5.05 -7.98 -34.81
N VAL A 14 -4.44 -9.14 -35.09
CA VAL A 14 -4.45 -10.30 -34.16
C VAL A 14 -3.30 -10.32 -33.14
N ASN A 15 -2.34 -9.38 -33.23
CA ASN A 15 -1.11 -9.41 -32.43
C ASN A 15 -0.92 -8.20 -31.49
N VAL A 16 -1.97 -7.42 -31.20
CA VAL A 16 -1.88 -6.35 -30.20
C VAL A 16 -2.52 -6.81 -28.89
N TYR A 17 -2.00 -7.90 -28.33
CA TYR A 17 -2.17 -8.15 -26.90
C TYR A 17 -0.92 -7.59 -26.23
N SER A 18 -1.00 -6.35 -25.75
CA SER A 18 -0.02 -5.89 -24.77
C SER A 18 -0.28 -6.71 -23.50
N GLU A 19 0.58 -7.68 -23.22
CA GLU A 19 0.67 -8.30 -21.91
C GLU A 19 1.41 -7.33 -20.98
N ASP A 20 0.87 -6.11 -20.84
CA ASP A 20 1.21 -5.26 -19.72
C ASP A 20 0.63 -5.94 -18.49
N SER A 21 1.43 -6.83 -17.88
CA SER A 21 1.18 -7.25 -16.50
C SER A 21 0.95 -5.96 -15.69
N LEU A 22 -0.30 -5.70 -15.32
CA LEU A 22 -0.69 -4.45 -14.68
C LEU A 22 0.06 -4.39 -13.35
N LYS A 23 1.15 -3.62 -13.32
CA LYS A 23 1.89 -3.37 -12.08
C LYS A 23 0.99 -2.51 -11.21
N TRP A 24 0.36 -3.12 -10.22
CA TRP A 24 -0.47 -2.41 -9.26
C TRP A 24 0.43 -1.73 -8.24
N ASN A 25 0.57 -0.41 -8.39
CA ASN A 25 1.36 0.42 -7.48
C ASN A 25 0.41 1.35 -6.74
N PHE A 26 0.71 1.59 -5.47
CA PHE A 26 -0.06 2.46 -4.60
C PHE A 26 0.86 3.55 -4.07
N LYS A 27 0.40 4.79 -4.03
CA LYS A 27 1.07 5.88 -3.32
C LYS A 27 0.14 6.46 -2.28
N TYR A 28 0.68 6.75 -1.12
CA TYR A 28 -0.03 7.43 -0.04
C TYR A 28 0.82 8.59 0.45
N SER A 29 0.22 9.75 0.61
CA SER A 29 0.89 10.92 1.19
C SER A 29 -0.02 11.56 2.23
N GLY A 30 0.55 12.03 3.32
CA GLY A 30 -0.26 12.52 4.43
C GLY A 30 0.54 13.14 5.54
N TYR A 31 -0.16 13.60 6.56
CA TYR A 31 0.42 14.17 7.76
C TYR A 31 0.42 13.13 8.88
N VAL A 32 1.52 13.08 9.64
CA VAL A 32 1.66 12.17 10.78
C VAL A 32 1.58 12.93 12.10
N ASP A 33 0.85 12.37 13.05
CA ASP A 33 0.83 12.76 14.46
C ASP A 33 1.33 11.59 15.31
N LEU A 34 2.23 11.89 16.26
CA LEU A 34 2.91 10.90 17.08
C LEU A 34 2.73 11.23 18.57
N LYS A 35 2.15 10.28 19.32
CA LYS A 35 2.09 10.34 20.79
C LYS A 35 3.05 9.33 21.38
N THR A 36 4.03 9.81 22.15
CA THR A 36 5.11 8.98 22.69
C THR A 36 5.04 8.86 24.21
N ILE A 37 5.07 7.64 24.72
CA ILE A 37 5.29 7.30 26.13
C ILE A 37 6.73 6.80 26.26
N LYS A 38 7.50 7.42 27.17
CA LYS A 38 8.86 6.97 27.50
C LYS A 38 8.80 6.02 28.70
N LEU A 39 9.38 4.84 28.56
CA LEU A 39 9.43 3.84 29.62
C LEU A 39 10.65 4.09 30.52
N PRO A 40 10.53 4.00 31.86
CA PRO A 40 11.67 4.14 32.77
C PRO A 40 12.80 3.13 32.50
N SER A 41 12.49 1.97 31.93
CA SER A 41 13.46 0.95 31.50
C SER A 41 14.28 1.33 30.26
N GLY A 42 13.98 2.48 29.62
CA GLY A 42 14.69 3.00 28.44
C GLY A 42 14.05 2.69 27.08
N GLY A 43 12.87 2.04 27.07
CA GLY A 43 12.05 1.86 25.86
C GLY A 43 11.07 3.01 25.60
N LYS A 44 10.29 2.91 24.52
CA LYS A 44 9.19 3.83 24.22
C LYS A 44 8.04 3.13 23.51
N ILE A 45 6.84 3.62 23.75
CA ILE A 45 5.62 3.26 23.04
C ILE A 45 5.19 4.49 22.25
N ILE A 46 5.00 4.34 20.94
CA ILE A 46 4.57 5.42 20.04
C ILE A 46 3.24 5.03 19.42
N ASN A 47 2.20 5.81 19.70
CA ASN A 47 0.98 5.77 18.92
C ASN A 47 1.14 6.69 17.71
N LEU A 48 0.94 6.12 16.53
CA LEU A 48 0.95 6.82 15.26
C LEU A 48 -0.47 7.00 14.79
N PHE A 49 -0.81 8.24 14.44
CA PHE A 49 -1.98 8.56 13.64
C PHE A 49 -1.51 9.24 12.38
N ASN A 50 -2.12 8.92 11.25
CA ASN A 50 -1.94 9.73 10.06
C ASN A 50 -3.26 9.91 9.32
N ASN A 51 -3.33 10.99 8.54
CA ASN A 51 -4.38 11.22 7.57
C ASN A 51 -3.74 11.65 6.26
N GLY A 52 -4.40 11.36 5.13
CA GLY A 52 -3.77 11.61 3.85
C GLY A 52 -4.63 11.26 2.66
N THR A 53 -3.98 11.39 1.50
CA THR A 53 -4.52 11.03 0.19
C THR A 53 -3.74 9.87 -0.39
N TRP A 54 -4.37 9.19 -1.35
CA TRP A 54 -3.72 8.12 -2.08
C TRP A 54 -4.14 8.09 -3.55
N GLU A 55 -3.28 7.48 -4.34
CA GLU A 55 -3.49 7.20 -5.75
C GLU A 55 -2.94 5.80 -6.07
N ASP A 56 -3.52 5.12 -7.04
CA ASP A 56 -2.96 3.89 -7.58
C ASP A 56 -2.70 3.97 -9.09
N SER A 57 -1.98 2.99 -9.62
CA SER A 57 -1.67 2.90 -11.06
C SER A 57 -2.87 2.51 -11.94
N LEU A 58 -4.04 2.20 -11.35
CA LEU A 58 -5.27 1.84 -12.06
C LEU A 58 -6.21 3.04 -12.22
N GLY A 59 -5.80 4.23 -11.77
CA GLY A 59 -6.61 5.44 -11.85
C GLY A 59 -7.61 5.60 -10.71
N ASN A 60 -7.39 4.92 -9.58
CA ASN A 60 -8.15 5.17 -8.36
C ASN A 60 -7.45 6.23 -7.52
N PHE A 61 -8.26 7.09 -6.91
CA PHE A 61 -7.81 8.19 -6.08
C PHE A 61 -8.68 8.25 -4.83
N GLY A 62 -8.09 8.66 -3.71
CA GLY A 62 -8.87 8.73 -2.50
C GLY A 62 -8.18 9.39 -1.34
N LYS A 63 -8.80 9.20 -0.19
CA LYS A 63 -8.32 9.66 1.12
C LYS A 63 -8.39 8.53 2.12
N GLY A 64 -7.72 8.71 3.24
CA GLY A 64 -7.79 7.74 4.31
C GLY A 64 -7.01 8.19 5.52
N TYR A 65 -6.97 7.30 6.49
CA TYR A 65 -6.22 7.48 7.71
C TYR A 65 -5.71 6.13 8.20
N CYS A 66 -4.65 6.18 9.00
CA CYS A 66 -4.09 4.99 9.62
C CYS A 66 -3.84 5.23 11.12
N TYR A 67 -4.01 4.16 11.89
CA TYR A 67 -3.61 4.08 13.29
C TYR A 67 -2.55 3.01 13.44
N GLY A 68 -1.50 3.30 14.19
CA GLY A 68 -0.45 2.33 14.47
C GLY A 68 0.16 2.47 15.85
N ILE A 69 0.88 1.43 16.25
CA ILE A 69 1.65 1.38 17.48
C ILE A 69 3.06 0.89 17.15
N VAL A 70 4.06 1.60 17.67
CA VAL A 70 5.45 1.16 17.71
C VAL A 70 5.82 0.91 19.16
N GLU A 71 6.24 -0.29 19.48
CA GLU A 71 6.84 -0.61 20.78
C GLU A 71 8.32 -0.87 20.54
N SER A 72 9.16 -0.05 21.17
CA SER A 72 10.61 -0.27 21.15
C SER A 72 11.11 -0.56 22.54
N ASN A 73 11.98 -1.56 22.64
CA ASN A 73 12.58 -1.99 23.89
C ASN A 73 14.08 -2.06 23.72
N LYS A 74 14.81 -1.50 24.69
CA LYS A 74 16.28 -1.39 24.63
C LYS A 74 17.00 -2.72 24.38
N ASN A 75 16.36 -3.84 24.71
CA ASN A 75 16.93 -5.19 24.64
C ASN A 75 16.03 -6.22 23.91
N LYS A 76 14.99 -5.80 23.18
CA LYS A 76 14.10 -6.72 22.45
C LYS A 76 13.73 -6.19 21.06
N ASP A 77 13.09 -7.05 20.30
CA ASP A 77 12.54 -6.76 19.00
C ASP A 77 11.53 -5.62 19.05
N ASP A 78 11.79 -4.59 18.24
CA ASP A 78 10.82 -3.54 17.97
C ASP A 78 9.59 -4.13 17.27
N PHE A 79 8.41 -3.89 17.85
CA PHE A 79 7.12 -4.26 17.27
C PHE A 79 6.51 -3.04 16.60
N PHE A 80 6.00 -3.21 15.39
CA PHE A 80 5.18 -2.19 14.74
C PHE A 80 3.97 -2.85 14.09
N GLN A 81 2.80 -2.30 14.36
CA GLN A 81 1.55 -2.70 13.71
C GLN A 81 0.71 -1.47 13.42
N TYR A 82 0.03 -1.48 12.28
CA TYR A 82 -0.92 -0.43 11.93
C TYR A 82 -2.09 -0.99 11.11
N TYR A 83 -3.16 -0.21 11.10
CA TYR A 83 -4.36 -0.41 10.32
C TYR A 83 -4.70 0.87 9.58
N CYS A 84 -5.19 0.75 8.35
CA CYS A 84 -5.69 1.89 7.60
C CYS A 84 -7.13 1.64 7.14
N GLU A 85 -7.92 2.71 7.13
CA GLU A 85 -9.18 2.79 6.38
C GLU A 85 -8.98 3.81 5.26
N LEU A 86 -9.15 3.35 4.03
CA LEU A 86 -9.04 4.16 2.83
C LEU A 86 -10.38 4.16 2.11
N SER A 87 -10.78 5.30 1.55
CA SER A 87 -11.97 5.45 0.70
C SER A 87 -11.55 6.02 -0.65
N ASP A 88 -12.10 5.51 -1.74
CA ASP A 88 -11.85 6.01 -3.09
C ASP A 88 -12.90 7.03 -3.57
N GLN A 89 -12.79 7.43 -4.84
CA GLN A 89 -13.70 8.39 -5.49
C GLN A 89 -15.15 7.88 -5.63
N ASP A 90 -15.36 6.57 -5.55
CA ASP A 90 -16.66 5.92 -5.69
C ASP A 90 -17.29 5.61 -4.32
N SER A 91 -16.65 6.04 -3.23
CA SER A 91 -17.00 5.73 -1.83
C SER A 91 -16.81 4.27 -1.43
N ASP A 92 -16.13 3.48 -2.27
CA ASP A 92 -15.70 2.13 -1.93
C ASP A 92 -14.49 2.19 -0.97
N LYS A 93 -14.42 1.24 -0.03
CA LYS A 93 -13.44 1.24 1.05
C LYS A 93 -12.44 0.10 0.96
N ILE A 94 -11.22 0.38 1.40
CA ILE A 94 -10.13 -0.59 1.58
C ILE A 94 -9.68 -0.55 3.04
N PHE A 95 -9.57 -1.72 3.66
CA PHE A 95 -9.01 -1.86 4.99
C PHE A 95 -7.71 -2.65 4.92
N THR A 96 -6.62 -2.05 5.38
CA THR A 96 -5.30 -2.69 5.35
C THR A 96 -4.73 -2.89 6.73
N LYS A 97 -3.86 -3.90 6.86
CA LYS A 97 -3.07 -4.18 8.05
C LYS A 97 -1.61 -4.37 7.67
N GLY A 98 -0.72 -3.67 8.35
CA GLY A 98 0.72 -3.93 8.31
C GLY A 98 1.26 -4.31 9.67
N SER A 99 2.22 -5.22 9.71
CA SER A 99 2.93 -5.59 10.94
C SER A 99 4.36 -5.99 10.63
N ARG A 100 5.32 -5.63 11.49
CA ARG A 100 6.71 -6.08 11.41
C ARG A 100 7.28 -6.37 12.81
N LYS A 101 8.24 -7.30 12.85
CA LYS A 101 9.16 -7.53 13.96
C LYS A 101 10.58 -7.13 13.52
N SER A 102 11.44 -6.79 14.46
CA SER A 102 12.81 -6.26 14.25
C SER A 102 13.68 -7.06 13.26
N GLU A 103 13.54 -8.38 13.23
CA GLU A 103 14.41 -9.31 12.48
C GLU A 103 14.37 -9.08 10.95
N ASP A 104 13.32 -8.40 10.46
CA ASP A 104 13.06 -8.17 9.03
C ASP A 104 13.42 -6.74 8.55
N ALA A 105 13.99 -5.88 9.39
CA ALA A 105 13.91 -4.43 9.17
C ALA A 105 15.13 -3.81 8.45
N GLN A 106 14.95 -3.43 7.18
CA GLN A 106 15.52 -2.18 6.68
C GLN A 106 14.61 -1.03 7.12
N ALA A 107 15.18 0.03 7.71
CA ALA A 107 14.42 1.20 8.14
C ALA A 107 13.59 1.76 6.97
N GLY A 108 12.30 1.95 7.19
CA GLY A 108 11.39 2.51 6.18
C GLY A 108 10.79 1.52 5.19
N VAL A 109 11.07 0.22 5.25
CA VAL A 109 10.43 -0.80 4.39
C VAL A 109 9.51 -1.72 5.21
N GLY A 110 8.39 -2.15 4.64
CA GLY A 110 7.50 -3.12 5.28
C GLY A 110 6.52 -3.80 4.32
N LYS A 111 5.65 -4.64 4.89
CA LYS A 111 4.59 -5.36 4.17
C LYS A 111 3.25 -5.06 4.80
N GLN A 112 2.22 -4.95 3.97
CA GLN A 112 0.83 -4.90 4.41
C GLN A 112 -0.07 -5.80 3.56
N LYS A 113 -1.26 -6.06 4.08
CA LYS A 113 -2.28 -6.90 3.46
C LYS A 113 -3.63 -6.18 3.46
N ILE A 114 -4.41 -6.34 2.40
CA ILE A 114 -5.83 -5.96 2.40
C ILE A 114 -6.60 -7.03 3.18
N ILE A 115 -7.21 -6.61 4.27
CA ILE A 115 -7.91 -7.49 5.21
C ILE A 115 -9.43 -7.42 5.08
N ASP A 116 -9.96 -6.34 4.51
CA ASP A 116 -11.38 -6.14 4.27
C ASP A 116 -11.58 -5.07 3.18
N GLY A 117 -12.78 -4.96 2.63
CA GLY A 117 -13.12 -3.95 1.63
C GLY A 117 -14.59 -3.98 1.21
N THR A 118 -15.02 -2.95 0.50
CA THR A 118 -16.37 -2.86 -0.09
C THR A 118 -16.31 -2.74 -1.60
N GLY A 119 -17.38 -3.14 -2.28
CA GLY A 119 -17.55 -2.91 -3.71
C GLY A 119 -16.42 -3.51 -4.53
N LYS A 120 -15.73 -2.71 -5.35
CA LYS A 120 -14.65 -3.24 -6.22
C LYS A 120 -13.45 -3.80 -5.44
N TRP A 121 -13.25 -3.37 -4.19
CA TRP A 121 -12.12 -3.81 -3.35
C TRP A 121 -12.33 -5.17 -2.67
N GLU A 122 -13.56 -5.69 -2.62
CA GLU A 122 -13.86 -7.02 -2.05
C GLU A 122 -13.04 -8.13 -2.74
N LYS A 123 -12.87 -8.01 -4.06
CA LYS A 123 -12.08 -8.95 -4.88
C LYS A 123 -10.57 -8.88 -4.61
N LEU A 124 -10.12 -7.86 -3.89
CA LEU A 124 -8.72 -7.60 -3.58
C LEU A 124 -8.37 -7.96 -2.12
N ILE A 125 -9.34 -8.45 -1.34
CA ILE A 125 -9.08 -9.03 -0.02
C ILE A 125 -8.06 -10.17 -0.17
N GLY A 126 -6.99 -10.11 0.62
CA GLY A 126 -5.88 -11.05 0.50
C GLY A 126 -4.65 -10.49 -0.21
N ALA A 127 -4.80 -9.44 -1.02
CA ALA A 127 -3.69 -8.80 -1.72
C ALA A 127 -2.63 -8.30 -0.73
N THR A 128 -1.37 -8.36 -1.14
CA THR A 128 -0.24 -7.92 -0.32
C THR A 128 0.56 -6.83 -1.02
N CYS A 129 1.03 -5.86 -0.26
CA CYS A 129 1.84 -4.76 -0.77
C CYS A 129 3.13 -4.65 0.02
N ILE A 130 4.26 -4.60 -0.68
CA ILE A 130 5.54 -4.18 -0.09
C ILE A 130 5.58 -2.66 -0.22
N TYR A 131 5.83 -1.95 0.87
CA TYR A 131 5.87 -0.50 0.90
C TYR A 131 7.22 0.02 1.39
N GLY A 132 7.60 1.19 0.87
CA GLY A 132 8.65 2.05 1.40
C GLY A 132 8.04 3.37 1.88
N VAL A 133 8.49 3.88 3.02
CA VAL A 133 8.04 5.15 3.60
C VAL A 133 9.21 6.10 3.82
N LYS A 134 8.99 7.37 3.51
CA LYS A 134 9.90 8.48 3.80
C LYS A 134 9.15 9.61 4.48
N TYR A 135 9.82 10.28 5.40
CA TYR A 135 9.29 11.45 6.11
C TYR A 135 10.06 12.70 5.67
N VAL A 136 9.33 13.79 5.48
CA VAL A 136 9.85 15.16 5.33
C VAL A 136 9.07 15.97 6.35
N ASP A 137 9.73 16.32 7.45
CA ASP A 137 9.07 16.90 8.64
C ASP A 137 7.90 16.02 9.10
N GLU A 138 6.71 16.60 9.32
CA GLU A 138 5.48 15.89 9.66
C GLU A 138 4.78 15.23 8.45
N VAL A 139 5.32 15.36 7.24
CA VAL A 139 4.72 14.79 6.03
C VAL A 139 5.32 13.42 5.75
N LEU A 140 4.45 12.44 5.50
CA LEU A 140 4.84 11.10 5.12
C LEU A 140 4.52 10.83 3.65
N PHE A 141 5.42 10.12 2.98
CA PHE A 141 5.29 9.67 1.61
C PHE A 141 5.55 8.17 1.58
N ALA A 142 4.56 7.39 1.18
CA ALA A 142 4.65 5.96 1.03
C ALA A 142 4.45 5.56 -0.44
N SER A 143 5.33 4.70 -0.93
CA SER A 143 5.22 4.06 -2.24
C SER A 143 5.15 2.56 -2.05
N GLN A 144 4.24 1.91 -2.77
CA GLN A 144 3.92 0.50 -2.56
C GLN A 144 3.81 -0.24 -3.88
N LYS A 145 4.27 -1.49 -3.87
CA LYS A 145 4.09 -2.44 -4.97
C LYS A 145 3.21 -3.58 -4.47
N CYS A 146 2.06 -3.74 -5.10
CA CYS A 146 1.03 -4.68 -4.69
C CYS A 146 0.97 -5.89 -5.63
N LYS A 147 0.61 -7.03 -5.05
CA LYS A 147 0.30 -8.27 -5.74
C LYS A 147 -1.17 -8.60 -5.54
N PHE A 148 -1.83 -9.06 -6.60
CA PHE A 148 -3.22 -9.49 -6.50
C PHE A 148 -3.33 -10.75 -5.61
N PRO A 149 -4.51 -11.04 -5.05
CA PRO A 149 -4.69 -12.26 -4.26
C PRO A 149 -4.37 -13.50 -5.09
N GLY A 150 -3.46 -14.35 -4.60
CA GLY A 150 -3.08 -15.60 -5.28
C GLY A 150 -1.83 -15.53 -6.17
N GLU A 151 -1.19 -14.35 -6.31
CA GLU A 151 0.11 -14.14 -7.00
C GLU A 151 1.36 -14.16 -6.09
#